data_AF-A0A846DT34-F1
#
_entry.id   AF-A0A846DT34-F1
#
_cell.length_a   1.000
_cell.length_b   1.000
_cell.length_c   1.000
_cell.angle_alpha   90.00
_cell.angle_beta   90.00
_cell.angle_gamma   90.00
#
_symmetry.space_group_name_H-M   'P 1'
#
loop_
_entity.id
_entity.type
_entity.pdbx_description
1 polymer ?
#
loop_
_entity_poly.entity_id
_entity_poly.type
_entity_poly.pdbx_seq_one_letter_code
_entity_poly.pdbx_strand_id
1 'polypeptide(L)'
;MTQPEALKSLLEAVAAGDLSPTVALDKLKDFTYEEVGDFAKIDHHRTLRTGFPEVIWGEGKTPDQIAQIMAVMRQQNPVVMATRITPEVATELESKVPELQYYSTARICAIAPSQL
;
A
#
# COMPACT_ATOMS: atom_id res chain seq x y z
N MET A 1 -18.87 7.78 8.02
CA MET A 1 -19.28 7.65 6.60
C MET A 1 -18.28 6.70 5.96
N THR A 2 -18.74 5.68 5.26
CA THR A 2 -17.89 4.67 4.64
C THR A 2 -17.35 5.23 3.32
N GLN A 3 -16.19 4.74 2.84
CA GLN A 3 -15.46 5.30 1.70
C GLN A 3 -16.28 5.28 0.38
N PRO A 4 -17.07 4.22 0.07
CA PRO A 4 -17.98 4.23 -1.07
C PRO A 4 -19.09 5.29 -1.01
N GLU A 5 -19.64 5.57 0.18
CA GLU A 5 -20.71 6.56 0.36
C GLU A 5 -20.18 7.97 0.14
N ALA A 6 -18.99 8.26 0.67
CA ALA A 6 -18.38 9.56 0.49
C ALA A 6 -17.90 9.76 -0.97
N LEU A 7 -17.50 8.69 -1.68
CA LEU A 7 -17.19 8.74 -3.12
C LEU A 7 -18.46 8.96 -3.94
N LYS A 8 -19.54 8.26 -3.61
CA LYS A 8 -20.84 8.44 -4.27
C LYS A 8 -21.33 9.88 -4.13
N SER A 9 -21.28 10.46 -2.94
CA SER A 9 -21.64 11.87 -2.73
C SER A 9 -20.77 12.84 -3.52
N LEU A 10 -19.46 12.55 -3.68
CA LEU A 10 -18.57 13.36 -4.50
C LEU A 10 -18.98 13.32 -5.99
N LEU A 11 -19.30 12.14 -6.51
CA LEU A 11 -19.74 11.96 -7.90
C LEU A 11 -21.12 12.61 -8.15
N GLU A 12 -22.04 12.50 -7.20
CA GLU A 12 -23.36 13.16 -7.27
C GLU A 12 -23.21 14.69 -7.32
N ALA A 13 -22.31 15.28 -6.52
CA ALA A 13 -22.03 16.72 -6.55
C ALA A 13 -21.44 17.19 -7.89
N VAL A 14 -20.62 16.36 -8.55
CA VAL A 14 -20.12 16.66 -9.91
C VAL A 14 -21.26 16.57 -10.94
N ALA A 15 -22.09 15.54 -10.87
CA ALA A 15 -23.21 15.35 -11.78
C ALA A 15 -24.26 16.47 -11.65
N ALA A 16 -24.46 17.00 -10.45
CA ALA A 16 -25.32 18.15 -10.19
C ALA A 16 -24.74 19.49 -10.67
N GLY A 17 -23.44 19.54 -10.98
CA GLY A 17 -22.73 20.78 -11.34
C GLY A 17 -22.29 21.63 -10.15
N ASP A 18 -22.56 21.17 -8.92
CA ASP A 18 -22.17 21.84 -7.66
C ASP A 18 -20.65 21.79 -7.42
N LEU A 19 -19.97 20.83 -8.05
CA LEU A 19 -18.53 20.65 -7.98
C LEU A 19 -17.94 20.47 -9.37
N SER A 20 -16.89 21.24 -9.69
CA SER A 20 -16.20 21.04 -10.96
C SER A 20 -15.44 19.71 -10.97
N PRO A 21 -15.32 19.04 -12.13
CA PRO A 21 -14.52 17.82 -12.25
C PRO A 21 -13.07 18.00 -11.77
N THR A 22 -12.48 19.19 -11.96
CA THR A 22 -11.13 19.51 -11.49
C THR A 22 -11.02 19.50 -9.96
N VAL A 23 -11.99 20.11 -9.26
CA VAL A 23 -12.00 20.13 -7.79
C VAL A 23 -12.33 18.74 -7.23
N ALA A 24 -13.21 18.00 -7.89
CA ALA A 24 -13.51 16.62 -7.52
C ALA A 24 -12.29 15.70 -7.67
N LEU A 25 -11.52 15.88 -8.74
CA LEU A 25 -10.28 15.14 -8.97
C LEU A 25 -9.25 15.36 -7.85
N ASP A 26 -9.15 16.58 -7.33
CA ASP A 26 -8.29 16.87 -6.18
C ASP A 26 -8.77 16.17 -4.91
N LYS A 27 -10.09 16.17 -4.65
CA LYS A 27 -10.67 15.47 -3.49
C LYS A 27 -10.57 13.95 -3.57
N LEU A 28 -10.59 13.39 -4.78
CA LEU A 28 -10.41 11.95 -5.05
C LEU A 28 -9.05 11.43 -4.55
N LYS A 29 -8.04 12.29 -4.39
CA LYS A 29 -6.73 11.91 -3.85
C LYS A 29 -6.79 11.41 -2.41
N ASP A 30 -7.78 11.86 -1.64
CA ASP A 30 -7.93 11.51 -0.22
C ASP A 30 -8.77 10.23 -0.02
N PHE A 31 -9.34 9.71 -1.11
CA PHE A 31 -10.25 8.55 -1.12
C PHE A 31 -9.56 7.22 -1.40
N THR A 32 -8.23 7.17 -1.47
CA THR A 32 -7.56 6.08 -2.21
C THR A 32 -6.60 5.28 -1.35
N TYR A 33 -6.82 5.31 -0.04
CA TYR A 33 -6.11 4.44 0.89
C TYR A 33 -6.98 3.26 1.33
N GLU A 34 -6.36 2.10 1.48
CA GLU A 34 -6.92 0.91 2.11
C GLU A 34 -6.34 0.79 3.52
N GLU A 35 -7.19 0.62 4.54
CA GLU A 35 -6.74 0.41 5.92
C GLU A 35 -6.42 -1.08 6.14
N VAL A 36 -5.22 -1.36 6.65
CA VAL A 36 -4.81 -2.71 7.05
C VAL A 36 -4.64 -2.71 8.56
N GLY A 37 -5.64 -3.26 9.25
CA GLY A 37 -5.77 -3.16 10.70
C GLY A 37 -5.79 -1.71 11.18
N ASP A 38 -5.24 -1.45 12.36
CA ASP A 38 -5.08 -0.12 12.96
C ASP A 38 -3.68 0.48 12.75
N PHE A 39 -2.83 -0.17 11.95
CA PHE A 39 -1.39 0.10 11.89
C PHE A 39 -0.85 0.46 10.50
N ALA A 40 -1.66 0.42 9.45
CA ALA A 40 -1.26 0.84 8.10
C ALA A 40 -2.42 1.38 7.27
N LYS A 41 -2.10 2.36 6.42
CA LYS A 41 -2.97 2.91 5.38
C LYS A 41 -2.20 2.85 4.08
N ILE A 42 -2.63 2.01 3.15
CA ILE A 42 -1.96 1.78 1.87
C ILE A 42 -2.56 2.71 0.82
N ASP A 43 -1.79 3.66 0.31
CA ASP A 43 -2.14 4.56 -0.79
C ASP A 43 -1.86 3.91 -2.15
N HIS A 44 -2.89 3.27 -2.70
CA HIS A 44 -2.84 2.61 -4.01
C HIS A 44 -2.62 3.57 -5.18
N HIS A 45 -2.84 4.88 -4.98
CA HIS A 45 -2.64 5.89 -6.02
C HIS A 45 -1.23 6.44 -6.08
N ARG A 46 -0.36 6.10 -5.11
CA ARG A 46 1.02 6.60 -5.09
C ARG A 46 1.74 6.30 -6.40
N THR A 47 1.58 5.10 -6.95
CA THR A 47 2.17 4.70 -8.25
C THR A 47 1.76 5.65 -9.38
N LEU A 48 0.49 6.06 -9.44
CA LEU A 48 -0.01 6.97 -10.47
C LEU A 48 0.59 8.37 -10.33
N ARG A 49 0.84 8.83 -9.09
CA ARG A 49 1.34 10.19 -8.82
C ARG A 49 2.86 10.30 -8.91
N THR A 50 3.59 9.23 -8.56
CA THR A 50 5.05 9.28 -8.42
C THR A 50 5.79 8.32 -9.34
N GLY A 51 5.09 7.48 -10.09
CA GLY A 51 5.69 6.45 -10.94
C GLY A 51 6.32 5.28 -10.16
N PHE A 52 6.11 5.22 -8.84
CA PHE A 52 6.69 4.20 -7.97
C PHE A 52 5.68 3.75 -6.91
N PRO A 53 5.51 2.44 -6.66
CA PRO A 53 4.54 1.95 -5.71
C PRO A 53 4.92 2.30 -4.27
N GLU A 54 3.96 2.11 -3.38
CA GLU A 54 4.22 2.26 -1.96
C GLU A 54 5.20 1.21 -1.43
N VAL A 55 5.93 1.58 -0.38
CA VAL A 55 6.92 0.75 0.29
C VAL A 55 6.60 0.72 1.77
N ILE A 56 6.65 -0.48 2.34
CA ILE A 56 6.37 -0.69 3.75
C ILE A 56 7.55 -0.18 4.57
N TRP A 57 7.27 0.71 5.50
CA TRP A 57 8.22 1.09 6.55
C TRP A 57 8.21 0.02 7.65
N GLY A 58 9.25 -0.82 7.70
CA GLY A 58 9.29 -1.97 8.62
C GLY A 58 9.72 -1.62 10.05
N GLU A 59 10.50 -0.57 10.25
CA GLU A 59 10.99 -0.19 11.59
C GLU A 59 9.82 0.19 12.52
N GLY A 60 9.75 -0.46 13.67
CA GLY A 60 8.66 -0.30 14.64
C GLY A 60 7.41 -1.14 14.39
N LYS A 61 7.37 -1.96 13.32
CA LYS A 61 6.28 -2.91 13.06
C LYS A 61 6.66 -4.32 13.49
N THR A 62 5.66 -5.10 13.87
CA THR A 62 5.84 -6.55 14.11
C THR A 62 5.92 -7.33 12.80
N PRO A 63 6.54 -8.52 12.79
CA PRO A 63 6.56 -9.39 11.61
C PRO A 63 5.15 -9.71 11.07
N ASP A 64 4.17 -9.90 11.95
CA ASP A 64 2.78 -10.14 11.54
C ASP A 64 2.13 -8.94 10.85
N GLN A 65 2.36 -7.73 11.36
CA GLN A 65 1.87 -6.51 10.72
C GLN A 65 2.48 -6.33 9.34
N ILE A 66 3.78 -6.57 9.20
CA ILE A 66 4.46 -6.47 7.89
C ILE A 66 3.92 -7.52 6.92
N ALA A 67 3.75 -8.78 7.34
CA ALA A 67 3.21 -9.84 6.51
C ALA A 67 1.77 -9.54 6.04
N GLN A 68 0.92 -8.99 6.91
CA GLN A 68 -0.44 -8.58 6.55
C GLN A 68 -0.45 -7.46 5.52
N ILE A 69 0.39 -6.43 5.69
CA ILE A 69 0.51 -5.34 4.71
C ILE A 69 1.00 -5.90 3.37
N MET A 70 2.02 -6.77 3.38
CA MET A 70 2.53 -7.39 2.15
C MET A 70 1.46 -8.20 1.43
N ALA A 71 0.65 -8.97 2.15
CA ALA A 71 -0.44 -9.75 1.58
C ALA A 71 -1.49 -8.88 0.88
N VAL A 72 -1.87 -7.75 1.49
CA VAL A 72 -2.82 -6.80 0.89
C VAL A 72 -2.21 -6.12 -0.34
N MET A 73 -1.00 -5.58 -0.23
CA MET A 73 -0.32 -4.90 -1.35
C MET A 73 -0.10 -5.81 -2.56
N ARG A 74 0.17 -7.10 -2.33
CA ARG A 74 0.42 -8.10 -3.38
C ARG A 74 -0.80 -8.39 -4.26
N GLN A 75 -2.02 -8.10 -3.77
CA GLN A 75 -3.23 -8.30 -4.58
C GLN A 75 -3.29 -7.36 -5.79
N GLN A 76 -2.66 -6.18 -5.70
CA GLN A 76 -2.72 -5.16 -6.74
C GLN A 76 -1.37 -4.88 -7.39
N ASN A 77 -0.25 -5.23 -6.73
CA ASN A 77 1.09 -4.94 -7.21
C ASN A 77 1.93 -6.21 -7.33
N PRO A 78 2.60 -6.44 -8.47
CA PRO A 78 3.49 -7.59 -8.65
C PRO A 78 4.80 -7.46 -7.86
N VAL A 79 5.16 -6.24 -7.46
CA VAL A 79 6.35 -5.93 -6.65
C VAL A 79 5.90 -5.30 -5.34
N VAL A 80 6.33 -5.89 -4.21
CA VAL A 80 6.07 -5.36 -2.87
C VAL A 80 7.38 -5.36 -2.09
N MET A 81 7.68 -4.26 -1.39
CA MET A 81 8.92 -4.10 -0.65
C MET A 81 8.68 -3.55 0.75
N ALA A 82 9.42 -4.09 1.73
CA ALA A 82 9.55 -3.58 3.08
C ALA A 82 10.99 -3.18 3.37
N THR A 83 11.18 -2.02 4.02
CA THR A 83 12.51 -1.45 4.31
C THR A 83 12.83 -1.47 5.79
N ARG A 84 14.12 -1.35 6.12
CA ARG A 84 14.66 -1.30 7.49
C ARG A 84 14.43 -2.58 8.30
N ILE A 85 14.33 -3.70 7.60
CA ILE A 85 14.14 -5.01 8.18
C ILE A 85 15.45 -5.48 8.82
N THR A 86 15.37 -6.04 10.02
CA THR A 86 16.51 -6.70 10.67
C THR A 86 16.56 -8.18 10.25
N PRO A 87 17.71 -8.85 10.34
CA PRO A 87 17.81 -10.28 10.02
C PRO A 87 16.80 -11.16 10.77
N GLU A 88 16.52 -10.84 12.03
CA GLU A 88 15.59 -11.60 12.88
C GLU A 88 14.15 -11.47 12.36
N VAL A 89 13.72 -10.25 12.03
CA VAL A 89 12.40 -10.00 11.43
C VAL A 89 12.29 -10.65 10.05
N ALA A 90 13.37 -10.63 9.25
CA ALA A 90 13.38 -11.27 7.94
C ALA A 90 13.16 -12.79 8.05
N THR A 91 13.84 -13.47 8.99
CA THR A 91 13.66 -14.91 9.21
C THR A 91 12.22 -15.26 9.59
N GLU A 92 11.56 -14.44 10.42
CA GLU A 92 10.14 -14.65 10.73
C GLU A 92 9.25 -14.43 9.51
N LEU A 93 9.53 -13.41 8.71
CA LEU A 93 8.76 -13.09 7.50
C LEU A 93 8.89 -14.15 6.40
N GLU A 94 10.06 -14.77 6.23
CA GLU A 94 10.27 -15.86 5.27
C GLU A 94 9.33 -17.05 5.51
N SER A 95 8.98 -17.32 6.78
CA SER A 95 8.02 -18.37 7.13
C SER A 95 6.55 -18.00 6.85
N LYS A 96 6.24 -16.70 6.76
CA LYS A 96 4.88 -16.16 6.64
C LYS A 96 4.54 -15.72 5.22
N VAL A 97 5.54 -15.33 4.43
CA VAL A 97 5.36 -14.69 3.13
C VAL A 97 6.10 -15.51 2.07
N PRO A 98 5.37 -16.30 1.25
CA PRO A 98 5.97 -17.05 0.14
C PRO A 98 6.66 -16.13 -0.87
N GLU A 99 7.78 -16.60 -1.44
CA GLU A 99 8.59 -15.89 -2.46
C GLU A 99 9.26 -14.60 -1.95
N LEU A 100 9.29 -14.40 -0.63
CA LEU A 100 10.01 -13.29 -0.03
C LEU A 100 11.52 -13.48 -0.19
N GLN A 101 12.19 -12.43 -0.67
CA GLN A 101 13.64 -12.36 -0.70
C GLN A 101 14.13 -11.28 0.27
N TYR A 102 15.02 -11.65 1.19
CA TYR A 102 15.72 -10.71 2.04
C TYR A 102 17.08 -10.30 1.45
N TYR A 103 17.34 -9.00 1.39
CA TYR A 103 18.60 -8.42 0.94
C TYR A 103 19.31 -7.77 2.12
N SER A 104 20.21 -8.53 2.75
CA SER A 104 20.86 -8.15 4.02
C SER A 104 21.61 -6.82 3.97
N THR A 105 22.36 -6.54 2.90
CA THR A 105 23.10 -5.28 2.73
C THR A 105 22.18 -4.06 2.71
N ALA A 106 21.04 -4.17 2.04
CA ALA A 106 20.07 -3.08 1.90
C ALA A 106 19.05 -3.05 3.05
N ARG A 107 18.99 -4.11 3.86
CA ARG A 107 17.99 -4.30 4.93
C ARG A 107 16.55 -4.20 4.39
N ILE A 108 16.29 -4.87 3.27
CA ILE A 108 14.97 -4.89 2.63
C ILE A 108 14.48 -6.33 2.44
N CYS A 109 13.17 -6.52 2.57
CA CYS A 109 12.47 -7.72 2.11
C CYS A 109 11.62 -7.34 0.90
N ALA A 110 11.67 -8.12 -0.18
CA ALA A 110 10.84 -7.87 -1.35
C ALA A 110 10.27 -9.16 -1.94
N ILE A 111 9.10 -9.02 -2.54
CA ILE A 111 8.55 -9.99 -3.49
C ILE A 111 8.68 -9.31 -4.85
N ALA A 112 9.40 -9.95 -5.77
CA ALA A 112 9.56 -9.47 -7.13
C ALA A 112 9.28 -10.63 -8.09
N PRO A 113 8.73 -10.36 -9.30
CA PRO A 113 8.59 -11.38 -10.32
C PRO A 113 9.94 -12.03 -10.59
N SER A 114 9.94 -13.36 -10.69
CA SER A 114 11.09 -14.10 -11.20
C SER A 114 11.29 -13.72 -12.67
N GLN A 115 12.26 -12.83 -12.91
CA GLN A 115 12.72 -12.26 -14.19
C GLN A 115 12.08 -10.91 -14.59
N LEU A 116 12.95 -9.93 -14.85
CA LEU A 116 12.72 -8.80 -15.76
C LEU A 116 13.08 -9.22 -17.18
#